data_AF-Q8UA60-F1
#
_entry.id   AF-Q8UA60-F1
#
_cell.length_a   1.000
_cell.length_b   1.000
_cell.length_c   1.000
_cell.angle_alpha   90.00
_cell.angle_beta   90.00
_cell.angle_gamma   90.00
#
_symmetry.space_group_name_H-M   'P 1'
#
loop_
_entity.id
_entity.type
_entity.pdbx_description
1 polymer ?
#
loop_
_entity_poly.entity_id
_entity_poly.type
_entity_poly.pdbx_seq_one_letter_code
_entity_poly.pdbx_strand_id
1 'polypeptide(L)' 'MPVVETHRMVDGEYPVLHFFINFCKNENGATAIEYGLIAGIISAALIAGLGNISSGINAVFQFIVDAFPKG' A
#
# COMPACT_ATOMS: atom_id res chain seq x y z
N MET A 1 23.11 16.81 52.66
CA MET A 1 23.03 16.66 51.20
C MET A 1 21.57 16.37 50.85
N PRO A 2 20.83 17.31 50.25
CA PRO A 2 19.51 17.00 49.70
C PRO A 2 19.67 16.61 48.23
N VAL A 3 19.15 15.43 47.89
CA VAL A 3 19.04 14.95 46.51
C VAL A 3 18.05 15.88 45.80
N VAL A 4 18.51 16.59 44.77
CA VAL A 4 17.65 17.33 43.85
C VAL A 4 16.61 16.32 43.34
N GLU A 5 15.34 16.51 43.72
CA GLU A 5 14.25 15.85 43.03
C GLU A 5 14.35 16.28 41.58
N THR A 6 14.88 15.39 40.74
CA THR A 6 14.67 15.47 39.31
C THR A 6 13.17 15.32 39.13
N HIS A 7 12.50 16.47 39.07
CA HIS A 7 11.09 16.58 38.77
C HIS A 7 10.94 16.02 37.36
N ARG A 8 10.73 14.69 37.29
CA ARG A 8 10.56 13.97 36.04
C ARG A 8 9.39 14.65 35.36
N MET A 9 9.66 15.28 34.22
CA MET A 9 8.66 15.88 33.36
C MET A 9 7.51 14.88 33.23
N VAL A 10 6.36 15.24 33.81
CA VAL A 10 5.15 14.43 33.74
C VAL A 10 4.64 14.60 32.33
N ASP A 11 4.34 13.49 31.65
CA ASP A 11 3.94 13.42 30.22
C ASP A 11 2.66 14.21 29.85
N GLY A 12 2.15 15.06 30.75
CA GLY A 12 0.98 15.92 30.59
C GLY A 12 1.24 17.43 30.43
N GLU A 13 2.47 17.93 30.57
CA GLU A 13 2.74 19.39 30.47
C GLU A 13 2.75 19.94 29.04
N TYR A 14 3.05 19.11 28.02
CA TYR A 14 3.10 19.54 26.61
C TYR A 14 2.36 18.55 25.71
N PRO A 15 1.02 18.51 25.81
CA PRO A 15 0.20 17.55 25.06
C PRO A 15 0.38 17.69 23.53
N VAL A 16 0.56 18.93 23.05
CA VAL A 16 0.75 19.24 21.63
C VAL A 16 2.13 18.83 21.11
N LEU A 17 3.19 19.02 21.90
CA LEU A 17 4.54 18.62 21.53
C LEU A 17 4.66 17.09 21.55
N HIS A 18 4.03 16.44 22.53
CA HIS A 18 3.98 15.00 22.62
C HIS A 18 3.23 14.36 21.44
N PHE A 19 2.12 14.98 21.01
CA PHE A 19 1.44 14.59 19.77
C PHE A 19 2.34 14.75 18.54
N PHE A 20 3.04 15.89 18.40
CA PHE A 20 3.95 16.13 17.27
C PHE A 20 5.13 15.16 17.24
N ILE A 21 5.75 14.87 18.38
CA ILE A 21 6.84 13.90 18.50
C ILE A 21 6.34 12.51 18.11
N ASN A 22 5.19 12.08 18.63
CA ASN A 22 4.62 10.79 18.27
C ASN A 22 4.18 10.72 16.81
N PHE A 23 3.67 11.81 16.23
CA PHE A 23 3.35 11.90 14.80
C PHE A 23 4.60 11.77 13.94
N CYS A 24 5.67 12.47 14.26
CA CYS A 24 6.96 12.36 13.57
C CYS A 24 7.65 11.00 13.79
N LYS A 25 7.43 10.33 14.93
CA LYS A 25 7.90 8.95 15.21
C LYS A 25 7.00 7.86 14.61
N ASN A 26 5.84 8.21 14.03
CA ASN A 26 4.89 7.21 13.56
C ASN A 26 5.28 6.71 12.17
N GLU A 27 5.99 5.59 12.12
CA GLU A 27 6.43 4.98 10.87
C GLU A 27 5.28 4.22 10.16
N ASN A 28 4.19 3.93 10.85
CA ASN A 28 3.03 3.21 10.28
C ASN A 28 2.46 3.89 9.03
N GLY A 29 2.52 5.23 8.95
CA GLY A 29 2.13 5.99 7.74
C GLY A 29 3.18 5.95 6.63
N ALA A 30 4.48 5.96 6.99
CA ALA A 30 5.58 5.79 6.04
C ALA A 30 5.57 4.38 5.43
N THR A 31 5.28 3.37 6.23
CA THR A 31 5.11 1.99 5.77
C THR A 31 3.86 1.81 4.90
N ALA A 32 2.77 2.56 5.16
CA ALA A 32 1.57 2.53 4.32
C ALA A 32 1.81 3.10 2.90
N ILE A 33 2.65 4.14 2.76
CA ILE A 33 2.98 4.69 1.43
C ILE A 33 3.92 3.77 0.64
N GLU A 34 4.80 3.03 1.31
CA GLU A 34 5.68 2.03 0.67
C GLU A 34 4.87 0.85 0.10
N TYR A 35 4.00 0.23 0.92
CA TYR A 35 3.11 -0.82 0.43
C TYR A 35 2.09 -0.29 -0.57
N GLY A 36 1.64 0.96 -0.42
CA GLY A 36 0.78 1.64 -1.39
C GLY A 36 1.45 1.82 -2.76
N LEU A 37 2.74 2.17 -2.79
CA LEU A 37 3.52 2.29 -4.02
C LEU A 37 3.72 0.94 -4.70
N ILE A 38 4.08 -0.10 -3.93
CA ILE A 38 4.25 -1.47 -4.46
C ILE A 38 2.91 -1.96 -5.06
N ALA A 39 1.80 -1.79 -4.34
CA ALA A 39 0.47 -2.16 -4.82
C ALA A 39 0.09 -1.37 -6.10
N GLY A 40 0.42 -0.08 -6.16
CA GLY A 40 0.20 0.75 -7.33
C GLY A 40 0.96 0.27 -8.57
N ILE A 41 2.24 -0.08 -8.43
CA ILE A 41 3.07 -0.58 -9.54
C ILE A 41 2.57 -1.94 -10.03
N ILE A 42 2.22 -2.85 -9.11
CA ILE A 42 1.64 -4.16 -9.45
C ILE A 42 0.32 -3.97 -10.20
N SER A 43 -0.56 -3.08 -9.72
CA SER A 43 -1.83 -2.78 -10.37
C SER A 43 -1.64 -2.22 -11.79
N ALA A 44 -0.72 -1.26 -11.97
CA ALA A 44 -0.41 -0.69 -13.27
C ALA A 44 0.12 -1.74 -14.28
N ALA A 45 1.02 -2.63 -13.83
CA ALA A 45 1.54 -3.72 -14.65
C ALA A 45 0.45 -4.72 -15.06
N LEU A 46 -0.47 -5.06 -14.15
CA LEU A 46 -1.61 -5.92 -14.45
C LEU A 46 -2.55 -5.29 -15.48
N ILE A 47 -2.90 -4.01 -15.31
CA ILE A 47 -3.77 -3.29 -16.26
C ILE A 47 -3.13 -3.27 -17.66
N ALA A 48 -1.82 -3.03 -17.74
CA ALA A 48 -1.09 -3.04 -19.01
C ALA A 48 -1.08 -4.43 -19.70
N GLY A 49 -0.99 -5.52 -18.93
CA GLY A 49 -0.92 -6.88 -19.47
C GLY A 49 -2.28 -7.53 -19.77
N LEU A 50 -3.33 -7.15 -19.04
CA LEU A 50 -4.66 -7.78 -19.10
C LEU A 50 -5.30 -7.71 -20.48
N GLY A 51 -5.09 -6.64 -21.24
CA GLY A 51 -5.63 -6.51 -22.60
C GLY A 51 -5.11 -7.57 -23.55
N ASN A 52 -3.80 -7.84 -23.51
CA ASN A 52 -3.16 -8.85 -24.37
C ASN A 52 -3.58 -10.27 -23.98
N ILE A 53 -3.68 -10.54 -22.67
CA ILE A 53 -4.16 -11.82 -22.15
C ILE A 53 -5.61 -12.06 -22.60
N SER A 54 -6.48 -11.05 -22.42
CA SER A 54 -7.88 -11.13 -22.85
C SER A 54 -8.00 -11.41 -24.35
N SER A 55 -7.20 -10.70 -25.16
CA SER A 55 -7.18 -10.87 -26.62
C SER A 55 -6.72 -12.27 -27.02
N GLY A 56 -5.66 -12.79 -26.39
CA GLY A 56 -5.16 -14.15 -26.64
C GLY A 56 -6.17 -15.23 -26.26
N ILE A 57 -6.82 -15.11 -25.09
CA ILE A 57 -7.87 -16.03 -24.65
C ILE A 57 -9.04 -16.02 -25.63
N ASN A 58 -9.51 -14.83 -26.03
CA ASN A 58 -10.58 -14.70 -27.01
C ASN A 58 -10.22 -15.35 -28.35
N ALA A 59 -8.98 -15.18 -28.82
CA ALA A 59 -8.51 -15.80 -30.05
C ALA A 59 -8.55 -17.34 -29.98
N VAL A 60 -8.13 -17.92 -28.85
CA VAL A 60 -8.22 -19.38 -28.63
C VAL A 60 -9.66 -19.86 -28.66
N PHE A 61 -10.56 -19.18 -27.96
CA PHE A 61 -11.98 -19.56 -27.97
C PHE A 61 -12.61 -19.41 -29.35
N GLN A 62 -12.28 -18.34 -30.10
CA GLN A 62 -12.76 -18.17 -31.47
C GLN A 62 -12.24 -19.27 -32.40
N PHE A 63 -10.96 -19.64 -32.28
CA PHE A 63 -10.40 -20.77 -33.02
C PHE A 63 -11.17 -22.06 -32.76
N ILE A 64 -11.53 -22.34 -31.51
CA ILE A 64 -12.35 -23.51 -31.15
C ILE A 64 -13.73 -23.41 -31.81
N VAL A 65 -14.40 -22.26 -31.73
CA VAL A 65 -15.72 -22.03 -32.36
C VAL A 65 -15.68 -22.26 -33.86
N ASP A 66 -14.65 -21.76 -34.54
CA ASP A 66 -14.50 -21.90 -35.98
C ASP A 66 -14.08 -23.31 -36.42
N ALA A 67 -13.44 -24.08 -35.54
CA ALA A 67 -13.15 -25.49 -35.78
C ALA A 67 -14.41 -26.36 -35.74
N PHE A 68 -15.49 -25.90 -35.11
CA PHE A 68 -16.78 -26.59 -35.17
C PHE A 68 -17.50 -26.27 -36.48
N PRO A 69 -17.96 -27.29 -37.23
CA PRO A 69 -18.78 -27.07 -38.42
C PRO A 69 -20.04 -26.28 -38.03
N LYS A 70 -20.18 -25.09 -38.61
CA LYS A 70 -21.43 -24.34 -38.56
C LYS A 70 -22.37 -25.08 -39.51
N GLY A 71 -23.33 -25.81 -38.94
CA GLY A 71 -24.36 -26.55 -39.68
C GLY A 71 -25.18 -25.65 -40.59
#